data_AF-A0A6A6PXG8-F1
#
_entry.id   AF-A0A6A6PXG8-F1
#
_cell.length_a   1.000
_cell.length_b   1.000
_cell.length_c   1.000
_cell.angle_alpha   90.00
_cell.angle_beta   90.00
_cell.angle_gamma   90.00
#
_symmetry.space_group_name_H-M   'P 1'
#
loop_
_entity.id
_entity.type
_entity.pdbx_description
1 polymer ?
#
loop_
_entity_poly.entity_id
_entity_poly.type
_entity_poly.pdbx_seq_one_letter_code
_entity_poly.pdbx_strand_id
1 'polypeptide(L)'
;MNALKPQQLDPRLAGLVHGIDLQALSRVPAARLETTALPNIGTLELVSPDGFERDYQQLYLSMFHGGERERPDLIVQRLRDDLDGRRSGLAPYRVVGIRDHNGQAVGAAQFSVLPLPKLGYAVPYMQYIYIRSQNRRQDLSEVLHTMALAVATADSGIDGGQGIVPFTLFETEPPNHGTTASSQSTATKRAQIHAKSGSRGMMLVDESGQLCSSHVQPGLEFGDRPITLTWAIRPSPAPQDSSHFRIDDELGLSLLTAYYRSLREEGFREENVALAENMARARCTGRRFVEIALDAITPAMYQNLEPAESLP
;
A
#
# COMPACT_ATOMS: atom_id res chain seq x y z
N MET A 1 10.83 18.35 -3.96
CA MET A 1 9.41 18.73 -3.96
C MET A 1 9.13 20.16 -3.52
N ASN A 2 10.10 20.89 -2.96
CA ASN A 2 9.96 22.34 -2.70
C ASN A 2 9.66 23.18 -3.96
N ALA A 3 9.76 22.57 -5.15
CA ALA A 3 9.40 23.13 -6.45
C ALA A 3 7.99 22.78 -6.95
N LEU A 4 7.19 21.99 -6.21
CA LEU A 4 5.76 21.89 -6.51
C LEU A 4 5.17 23.29 -6.36
N LYS A 5 4.63 23.83 -7.45
CA LYS A 5 3.96 25.12 -7.38
C LYS A 5 2.73 24.94 -6.51
N PRO A 6 2.36 25.88 -5.61
CA PRO A 6 1.16 25.75 -4.77
C PRO A 6 -0.11 25.43 -5.56
N GLN A 7 -0.18 25.93 -6.80
CA GLN A 7 -1.24 25.72 -7.78
C GLN A 7 -1.29 24.29 -8.38
N GLN A 8 -0.28 23.45 -8.18
CA GLN A 8 -0.29 22.03 -8.55
C GLN A 8 -0.87 21.13 -7.45
N LEU A 9 -1.21 21.66 -6.27
CA LEU A 9 -1.88 20.89 -5.21
C LEU A 9 -3.34 21.34 -5.11
N ASP A 10 -4.27 20.39 -5.14
CA ASP A 10 -5.65 20.62 -4.75
C ASP A 10 -5.70 21.21 -3.32
N PRO A 11 -6.59 22.18 -3.03
CA PRO A 11 -6.66 22.83 -1.73
C PRO A 11 -6.79 21.87 -0.53
N ARG A 12 -7.52 20.74 -0.67
CA ARG A 12 -7.66 19.78 0.44
C ARG A 12 -6.36 19.05 0.70
N LEU A 13 -5.69 18.61 -0.37
CA LEU A 13 -4.37 17.97 -0.24
C LEU A 13 -3.35 18.97 0.33
N ALA A 14 -3.32 20.21 -0.20
CA ALA A 14 -2.42 21.27 0.27
C ALA A 14 -2.60 21.59 1.75
N GLY A 15 -3.86 21.68 2.22
CA GLY A 15 -4.18 21.88 3.63
C GLY A 15 -3.74 20.69 4.50
N LEU A 16 -3.99 19.47 4.03
CA LEU A 16 -3.66 18.24 4.77
C LEU A 16 -2.16 18.06 4.98
N VAL A 17 -1.34 18.31 3.95
CA VAL A 17 0.12 18.13 4.03
C VAL A 17 0.87 19.41 4.42
N HIS A 18 0.15 20.43 4.90
CA HIS A 18 0.76 21.69 5.32
C HIS A 18 1.80 21.49 6.42
N GLY A 19 2.99 22.04 6.25
CA GLY A 19 4.09 21.93 7.22
C GLY A 19 4.90 20.63 7.16
N ILE A 20 4.54 19.68 6.28
CA ILE A 20 5.30 18.44 6.08
C ILE A 20 6.43 18.67 5.06
N ASP A 21 7.66 18.28 5.42
CA ASP A 21 8.80 18.30 4.48
C ASP A 21 8.69 17.17 3.46
N LEU A 22 8.00 17.46 2.36
CA LEU A 22 7.85 16.56 1.23
C LEU A 22 9.18 16.12 0.62
N GLN A 23 10.23 16.93 0.69
CA GLN A 23 11.54 16.54 0.15
C GLN A 23 12.20 15.48 1.02
N ALA A 24 12.09 15.57 2.35
CA ALA A 24 12.57 14.55 3.28
C ALA A 24 11.84 13.21 3.11
N LEU A 25 10.60 13.23 2.62
CA LEU A 25 9.81 12.04 2.30
C LEU A 25 10.09 11.46 0.90
N SER A 26 10.83 12.17 0.04
CA SER A 26 11.13 11.72 -1.32
C SER A 26 12.46 10.99 -1.40
N ARG A 27 12.47 9.82 -2.05
CA ARG A 27 13.70 9.10 -2.43
C ARG A 27 14.39 9.70 -3.65
N VAL A 28 13.64 10.47 -4.43
CA VAL A 28 14.14 11.11 -5.65
C VAL A 28 14.53 12.55 -5.32
N PRO A 29 15.75 12.99 -5.66
CA PRO A 29 16.16 14.38 -5.47
C PRO A 29 15.21 15.35 -6.19
N ALA A 30 14.96 16.52 -5.59
CA ALA A 30 14.08 17.56 -6.16
C ALA A 30 14.42 17.87 -7.63
N ALA A 31 15.70 18.09 -7.93
CA ALA A 31 16.18 18.41 -9.29
C ALA A 31 15.83 17.35 -10.33
N ARG A 32 15.80 16.07 -9.95
CA ARG A 32 15.35 15.01 -10.85
C ARG A 32 13.83 15.07 -11.05
N LEU A 33 13.05 15.21 -9.97
CA LEU A 33 11.59 15.34 -10.10
C LEU A 33 11.17 16.55 -10.94
N GLU A 34 11.89 17.67 -10.84
CA GLU A 34 11.68 18.88 -11.66
C GLU A 34 11.84 18.63 -13.16
N THR A 35 12.61 17.62 -13.55
CA THR A 35 12.84 17.28 -14.97
C THR A 35 12.01 16.09 -15.43
N THR A 36 11.71 15.13 -14.55
CA THR A 36 11.07 13.87 -14.94
C THR A 36 9.58 13.83 -14.63
N ALA A 37 9.14 14.38 -13.50
CA ALA A 37 7.79 14.22 -12.97
C ALA A 37 6.98 15.51 -13.06
N LEU A 38 7.45 16.58 -12.39
CA LEU A 38 6.70 17.81 -12.18
C LEU A 38 6.19 18.49 -13.46
N PRO A 39 6.92 18.48 -14.60
CA PRO A 39 6.41 19.04 -15.85
C PRO A 39 5.19 18.30 -16.40
N ASN A 40 4.97 17.04 -16.02
CA ASN A 40 3.86 16.21 -16.48
C ASN A 40 2.63 16.28 -15.56
N ILE A 41 2.71 17.01 -14.45
CA ILE A 41 1.67 17.12 -13.43
C ILE A 41 0.97 18.47 -13.60
N GLY A 42 -0.32 18.42 -13.96
CA GLY A 42 -1.22 19.56 -13.84
C GLY A 42 -1.66 19.75 -12.39
N THR A 43 -2.15 18.68 -11.77
CA THR A 43 -2.65 18.72 -10.38
C THR A 43 -2.37 17.41 -9.65
N LEU A 44 -2.00 17.50 -8.38
CA LEU A 44 -2.02 16.45 -7.38
C LEU A 44 -3.21 16.70 -6.46
N GLU A 45 -4.04 15.68 -6.23
CA GLU A 45 -5.27 15.85 -5.48
C GLU A 45 -5.53 14.73 -4.49
N LEU A 46 -6.29 15.05 -3.43
CA LEU A 46 -7.01 14.05 -2.66
C LEU A 46 -8.29 13.74 -3.44
N VAL A 47 -8.37 12.59 -4.10
CA VAL A 47 -9.45 12.27 -5.04
C VAL A 47 -10.79 12.22 -4.31
N SER A 48 -11.78 12.97 -4.81
CA SER A 48 -13.16 12.91 -4.31
C SER A 48 -13.91 11.68 -4.85
N PRO A 49 -15.06 11.30 -4.26
CA PRO A 49 -15.88 10.20 -4.79
C PRO A 49 -16.22 10.41 -6.28
N ASP A 50 -16.73 11.59 -6.62
CA ASP A 50 -17.12 11.95 -8.00
C ASP A 50 -15.91 12.04 -8.93
N GLY A 51 -14.77 12.52 -8.42
CA GLY A 51 -13.52 12.55 -9.16
C GLY A 51 -13.03 11.14 -9.49
N PHE A 52 -13.15 10.20 -8.55
CA PHE A 52 -12.81 8.81 -8.80
C PHE A 52 -13.71 8.21 -9.87
N GLU A 53 -15.02 8.30 -9.70
CA GLU A 53 -16.02 7.73 -10.61
C GLU A 53 -15.88 8.28 -12.03
N ARG A 54 -15.75 9.60 -12.17
CA ARG A 54 -15.68 10.26 -13.47
C ARG A 54 -14.33 10.06 -14.16
N ASP A 55 -13.23 10.18 -13.41
CA ASP A 55 -11.91 10.40 -14.01
C ASP A 55 -10.91 9.27 -13.77
N TYR A 56 -10.92 8.63 -12.58
CA TYR A 56 -9.95 7.61 -12.22
C TYR A 56 -10.44 6.17 -12.45
N GLN A 57 -11.74 5.93 -12.44
CA GLN A 57 -12.31 4.59 -12.56
C GLN A 57 -11.87 3.89 -13.85
N GLN A 58 -11.93 4.58 -14.99
CA GLN A 58 -11.49 4.00 -16.26
C GLN A 58 -9.99 3.67 -16.26
N LEU A 59 -9.17 4.54 -15.68
CA LEU A 59 -7.74 4.29 -15.55
C LEU A 59 -7.48 3.09 -14.62
N TYR A 60 -8.15 3.02 -13.48
CA TYR A 60 -8.09 1.89 -12.54
C TYR A 60 -8.46 0.56 -13.23
N LEU A 61 -9.61 0.52 -13.92
CA LEU A 61 -10.08 -0.67 -14.64
C LEU A 61 -9.14 -1.10 -15.78
N SER A 62 -8.43 -0.15 -16.40
CA SER A 62 -7.44 -0.46 -17.44
C SER A 62 -6.12 -1.02 -16.89
N MET A 63 -5.86 -0.84 -15.59
CA MET A 63 -4.60 -1.20 -14.95
C MET A 63 -4.68 -2.50 -14.13
N PHE A 64 -5.88 -2.90 -13.71
CA PHE A 64 -6.13 -4.11 -12.93
C PHE A 64 -7.23 -4.97 -13.57
N HIS A 65 -7.04 -6.28 -13.59
CA HIS A 65 -7.94 -7.24 -14.23
C HIS A 65 -8.19 -8.45 -13.31
N GLY A 66 -9.39 -9.05 -13.40
CA GLY A 66 -9.71 -10.28 -12.67
C GLY A 66 -9.76 -10.10 -11.14
N GLY A 67 -9.31 -11.14 -10.42
CA GLY A 67 -9.39 -11.25 -8.95
C GLY A 67 -8.39 -10.40 -8.15
N GLU A 68 -7.55 -9.61 -8.81
CA GLU A 68 -6.69 -8.61 -8.14
C GLU A 68 -7.46 -7.31 -7.83
N ARG A 69 -8.69 -7.19 -8.33
CA ARG A 69 -9.39 -5.92 -8.49
C ARG A 69 -10.63 -5.85 -7.62
N GLU A 70 -10.62 -4.91 -6.69
CA GLU A 70 -11.83 -4.50 -5.98
C GLU A 70 -12.84 -3.81 -6.91
N ARG A 71 -14.13 -3.94 -6.60
CA ARG A 71 -15.18 -3.26 -7.35
C ARG A 71 -15.11 -1.73 -7.14
N PRO A 72 -15.14 -0.92 -8.22
CA PRO A 72 -15.07 0.54 -8.10
C PRO A 72 -16.16 1.19 -7.23
N ASP A 73 -17.37 0.61 -7.18
CA ASP A 73 -18.47 1.13 -6.37
C ASP A 73 -18.14 1.13 -4.87
N LEU A 74 -17.39 0.13 -4.39
CA LEU A 74 -16.92 0.06 -3.01
C LEU A 74 -15.90 1.17 -2.71
N ILE A 75 -14.99 1.43 -3.64
CA ILE A 75 -14.00 2.50 -3.54
C ILE A 75 -14.69 3.87 -3.45
N VAL A 76 -15.65 4.13 -4.35
CA VAL A 76 -16.43 5.38 -4.37
C VAL A 76 -17.24 5.53 -3.08
N GLN A 77 -17.88 4.46 -2.61
CA GLN A 77 -18.64 4.49 -1.37
C GLN A 77 -17.76 4.81 -0.16
N ARG A 78 -16.58 4.21 -0.06
CA ARG A 78 -15.64 4.51 1.04
C ARG A 78 -15.15 5.94 1.02
N LEU A 79 -14.79 6.48 -0.16
CA LEU A 79 -14.43 7.89 -0.29
C LEU A 79 -15.58 8.82 0.15
N ARG A 80 -16.82 8.43 -0.15
CA ARG A 80 -18.02 9.20 0.24
C ARG A 80 -18.25 9.13 1.74
N ASP A 81 -18.10 7.95 2.35
CA ASP A 81 -18.22 7.77 3.79
C ASP A 81 -17.12 8.54 4.56
N ASP A 82 -15.89 8.59 4.03
CA ASP A 82 -14.78 9.37 4.59
C ASP A 82 -15.10 10.88 4.50
N LEU A 83 -15.56 11.36 3.34
CA LEU A 83 -15.92 12.77 3.12
C LEU A 83 -17.09 13.22 4.00
N ASP A 84 -18.08 12.35 4.19
CA ASP A 84 -19.26 12.60 5.02
C ASP A 84 -18.97 12.43 6.54
N GLY A 85 -17.73 12.06 6.91
CA GLY A 85 -17.33 11.82 8.30
C GLY A 85 -17.90 10.53 8.93
N ARG A 86 -18.55 9.66 8.14
CA ARG A 86 -19.09 8.37 8.60
C ARG A 86 -18.00 7.38 9.02
N ARG A 87 -16.75 7.62 8.60
CA ARG A 87 -15.57 6.81 8.94
C ARG A 87 -14.74 7.40 10.09
N SER A 88 -15.28 8.34 10.85
CA SER A 88 -14.60 8.86 12.05
C SER A 88 -14.26 7.73 13.03
N GLY A 89 -13.01 7.67 13.47
CA GLY A 89 -12.50 6.61 14.37
C GLY A 89 -12.13 5.29 13.69
N LEU A 90 -12.29 5.17 12.38
CA LEU A 90 -11.81 4.04 11.57
C LEU A 90 -10.45 4.36 10.94
N ALA A 91 -9.77 3.36 10.38
CA ALA A 91 -8.59 3.57 9.56
C ALA A 91 -8.92 4.53 8.39
N PRO A 92 -8.21 5.67 8.27
CA PRO A 92 -8.39 6.60 7.16
C PRO A 92 -8.18 5.90 5.82
N TYR A 93 -9.10 6.14 4.87
CA TYR A 93 -9.02 5.57 3.53
C TYR A 93 -8.84 6.70 2.51
N ARG A 94 -7.73 6.66 1.77
CA ARG A 94 -7.29 7.79 0.95
C ARG A 94 -6.99 7.33 -0.47
N VAL A 95 -7.29 8.22 -1.42
CA VAL A 95 -6.81 8.12 -2.80
C VAL A 95 -6.11 9.43 -3.15
N VAL A 96 -4.81 9.37 -3.43
CA VAL A 96 -4.06 10.50 -3.97
C VAL A 96 -3.94 10.32 -5.48
N GLY A 97 -4.38 11.32 -6.24
CA GLY A 97 -4.43 11.29 -7.70
C GLY A 97 -3.48 12.29 -8.34
N ILE A 98 -3.06 11.98 -9.57
CA ILE A 98 -2.35 12.88 -10.48
C ILE A 98 -3.24 13.15 -11.69
N ARG A 99 -3.37 14.42 -12.09
CA ARG A 99 -3.88 14.85 -13.38
C ARG A 99 -2.79 15.51 -14.20
N ASP A 100 -2.88 15.40 -15.52
CA ASP A 100 -2.06 16.20 -16.44
C ASP A 100 -2.63 17.62 -16.60
N HIS A 101 -1.95 18.45 -17.40
CA HIS A 101 -2.37 19.84 -17.67
C HIS A 101 -3.70 19.96 -18.42
N ASN A 102 -4.20 18.86 -19.00
CA ASN A 102 -5.52 18.81 -19.63
C ASN A 102 -6.61 18.32 -18.65
N GLY A 103 -6.26 18.12 -17.38
CA GLY A 103 -7.18 17.63 -16.35
C GLY A 103 -7.46 16.12 -16.44
N GLN A 104 -6.74 15.36 -17.26
CA GLN A 104 -6.96 13.92 -17.39
C GLN A 104 -6.21 13.15 -16.30
N ALA A 105 -6.84 12.10 -15.76
CA ALA A 105 -6.19 11.23 -14.77
C ALA A 105 -4.95 10.53 -15.37
N VAL A 106 -3.83 10.63 -14.67
CA VAL A 106 -2.54 10.04 -15.07
C VAL A 106 -2.15 8.87 -14.17
N GLY A 107 -2.54 8.91 -12.90
CA GLY A 107 -2.23 7.84 -11.97
C GLY A 107 -2.74 8.14 -10.58
N ALA A 108 -2.83 7.12 -9.73
CA ALA A 108 -3.24 7.28 -8.35
C ALA A 108 -2.59 6.24 -7.43
N ALA A 109 -2.57 6.58 -6.14
CA ALA A 109 -2.25 5.71 -5.03
C ALA A 109 -3.49 5.62 -4.12
N GLN A 110 -3.99 4.41 -3.94
CA GLN A 110 -5.07 4.05 -3.02
C GLN A 110 -4.46 3.32 -1.83
N PHE A 111 -4.69 3.87 -0.64
CA PHE A 111 -4.10 3.35 0.59
C PHE A 111 -5.02 3.57 1.79
N SER A 112 -4.90 2.68 2.78
CA SER A 112 -5.42 2.89 4.13
C SER A 112 -4.29 3.25 5.08
N VAL A 113 -4.54 4.09 6.08
CA VAL A 113 -3.55 4.43 7.11
C VAL A 113 -3.79 3.55 8.34
N LEU A 114 -2.89 2.59 8.59
CA LEU A 114 -3.00 1.62 9.68
C LEU A 114 -2.41 2.21 10.98
N PRO A 115 -3.23 2.53 11.99
CA PRO A 115 -2.70 3.01 13.28
C PRO A 115 -2.14 1.85 14.10
N LEU A 116 -0.91 2.00 14.59
CA LEU A 116 -0.24 1.07 15.50
C LEU A 116 0.00 1.78 16.85
N PRO A 117 -1.05 2.00 17.66
CA PRO A 117 -0.98 2.90 18.83
C PRO A 117 0.04 2.45 19.88
N LYS A 118 0.25 1.13 20.05
CA LYS A 118 1.25 0.59 20.98
C LYS A 118 2.68 0.98 20.60
N LEU A 119 2.93 1.18 19.31
CA LEU A 119 4.25 1.49 18.75
C LEU A 119 4.39 2.98 18.42
N GLY A 120 3.31 3.77 18.54
CA GLY A 120 3.30 5.18 18.14
C GLY A 120 3.44 5.39 16.62
N TYR A 121 3.20 4.37 15.81
CA TYR A 121 3.36 4.42 14.35
C TYR A 121 2.03 4.52 13.62
N ALA A 122 2.08 5.07 12.41
CA ALA A 122 1.06 4.91 11.39
C ALA A 122 1.69 4.35 10.11
N VAL A 123 1.08 3.33 9.52
CA VAL A 123 1.63 2.65 8.34
C VAL A 123 0.65 2.77 7.19
N PRO A 124 0.96 3.51 6.10
CA PRO A 124 0.15 3.45 4.90
C PRO A 124 0.27 2.05 4.29
N TYR A 125 -0.85 1.34 4.25
CA TYR A 125 -1.03 0.11 3.50
C TYR A 125 -1.54 0.47 2.11
N MET A 126 -0.68 0.34 1.11
CA MET A 126 -0.95 0.68 -0.28
C MET A 126 -1.61 -0.50 -0.99
N GLN A 127 -2.94 -0.46 -1.13
CA GLN A 127 -3.68 -1.47 -1.89
C GLN A 127 -3.33 -1.38 -3.38
N TYR A 128 -3.36 -0.17 -3.95
CA TYR A 128 -3.18 0.02 -5.39
C TYR A 128 -2.32 1.24 -5.69
N ILE A 129 -1.38 1.08 -6.62
CA ILE A 129 -0.66 2.19 -7.23
C ILE A 129 -0.56 1.96 -8.73
N TYR A 130 -0.94 2.95 -9.52
CA TYR A 130 -1.02 2.79 -10.96
C TYR A 130 -0.73 4.09 -11.70
N ILE A 131 -0.06 3.97 -12.84
CA ILE A 131 0.30 5.06 -13.74
C ILE A 131 -0.08 4.66 -15.16
N ARG A 132 -0.81 5.56 -15.84
CA ARG A 132 -1.16 5.50 -17.26
C ARG A 132 0.09 5.16 -18.08
N SER A 133 -0.05 4.21 -19.01
CA SER A 133 1.10 3.59 -19.68
C SER A 133 2.03 4.59 -20.38
N GLN A 134 1.48 5.63 -20.99
CA GLN A 134 2.22 6.70 -21.68
C GLN A 134 3.06 7.57 -20.72
N ASN A 135 2.75 7.56 -19.42
CA ASN A 135 3.41 8.35 -18.39
C ASN A 135 4.35 7.53 -17.50
N ARG A 136 4.57 6.25 -17.84
CA ARG A 136 5.58 5.44 -17.14
C ARG A 136 6.98 5.99 -17.41
N ARG A 137 7.91 5.77 -16.48
CA ARG A 137 9.31 6.29 -16.49
C ARG A 137 9.44 7.80 -16.32
N GLN A 138 8.42 8.46 -15.79
CA GLN A 138 8.42 9.89 -15.44
C GLN A 138 8.52 10.12 -13.92
N ASP A 139 9.00 9.13 -13.15
CA ASP A 139 9.05 9.15 -11.67
C ASP A 139 7.72 9.48 -10.96
N LEU A 140 6.57 9.44 -11.65
CA LEU A 140 5.26 9.78 -11.08
C LEU A 140 4.82 8.85 -9.95
N SER A 141 5.21 7.56 -10.00
CA SER A 141 4.96 6.64 -8.89
C SER A 141 5.70 7.04 -7.62
N GLU A 142 6.88 7.66 -7.75
CA GLU A 142 7.64 8.16 -6.60
C GLU A 142 6.97 9.39 -5.98
N VAL A 143 6.37 10.26 -6.80
CA VAL A 143 5.53 11.36 -6.31
C VAL A 143 4.35 10.81 -5.50
N LEU A 144 3.65 9.80 -6.02
CA LEU A 144 2.53 9.16 -5.32
C LEU A 144 2.94 8.49 -4.00
N HIS A 145 4.04 7.73 -3.99
CA HIS A 145 4.56 7.16 -2.74
C HIS A 145 4.90 8.23 -1.72
N THR A 146 5.49 9.35 -2.17
CA THR A 146 5.83 10.43 -1.25
C THR A 146 4.59 11.11 -0.68
N MET A 147 3.56 11.32 -1.50
CA MET A 147 2.29 11.86 -1.02
C MET A 147 1.56 10.90 -0.09
N ALA A 148 1.63 9.59 -0.32
CA ALA A 148 1.04 8.61 0.59
C ALA A 148 1.71 8.67 1.98
N LEU A 149 3.04 8.82 2.05
CA LEU A 149 3.75 9.05 3.31
C LEU A 149 3.30 10.37 3.96
N ALA A 150 3.23 11.46 3.20
CA ALA A 150 2.84 12.78 3.73
C ALA A 150 1.40 12.78 4.28
N VAL A 151 0.47 12.19 3.54
CA VAL A 151 -0.92 12.04 3.98
C VAL A 151 -1.02 11.15 5.22
N ALA A 152 -0.31 10.02 5.25
CA ALA A 152 -0.28 9.17 6.44
C ALA A 152 0.31 9.88 7.67
N THR A 153 1.36 10.70 7.48
CA THR A 153 1.94 11.52 8.55
C THR A 153 0.90 12.53 9.07
N ALA A 154 0.20 13.22 8.17
CA ALA A 154 -0.87 14.14 8.55
C ALA A 154 -2.01 13.44 9.30
N ASP A 155 -2.53 12.34 8.76
CA ASP A 155 -3.64 11.58 9.35
C ASP A 155 -3.27 11.01 10.73
N SER A 156 -2.02 10.58 10.92
CA SER A 156 -1.57 10.09 12.22
C SER A 156 -1.50 11.16 13.31
N GLY A 157 -1.44 12.44 12.95
CA GLY A 157 -1.46 13.56 13.89
C GLY A 157 -2.86 13.94 14.38
N ILE A 158 -3.93 13.51 13.68
CA ILE A 158 -5.32 13.93 13.97
C ILE A 158 -5.78 13.43 15.36
N ASP A 159 -5.40 12.21 15.74
CA ASP A 159 -5.79 11.60 17.02
C ASP A 159 -4.72 11.76 18.11
N GLY A 160 -3.84 12.76 17.99
CA GLY A 160 -2.74 13.01 18.94
C GLY A 160 -1.60 11.99 18.84
N GLY A 161 -1.52 11.25 17.74
CA GLY A 161 -0.39 10.37 17.43
C GLY A 161 0.88 11.16 17.16
N GLN A 162 2.03 10.47 17.20
CA GLN A 162 3.35 11.10 17.11
C GLN A 162 3.76 11.53 15.69
N GLY A 163 2.93 11.28 14.66
CA GLY A 163 3.30 11.63 13.29
C GLY A 163 4.25 10.63 12.61
N ILE A 164 4.63 9.54 13.31
CA ILE A 164 5.72 8.66 12.87
C ILE A 164 5.21 7.66 11.84
N VAL A 165 5.74 7.77 10.61
CA VAL A 165 5.45 6.86 9.50
C VAL A 165 6.72 6.13 9.09
N PRO A 166 6.97 4.92 9.60
CA PRO A 166 8.26 4.25 9.44
C PRO A 166 8.47 3.64 8.05
N PHE A 167 7.39 3.22 7.38
CA PHE A 167 7.42 2.59 6.05
C PHE A 167 6.04 2.59 5.41
N THR A 168 5.99 2.34 4.10
CA THR A 168 4.78 1.91 3.39
C THR A 168 4.74 0.39 3.37
N LEU A 169 3.57 -0.19 3.67
CA LEU A 169 3.30 -1.62 3.51
C LEU A 169 2.54 -1.82 2.18
N PHE A 170 2.87 -2.87 1.43
CA PHE A 170 2.10 -3.25 0.24
C PHE A 170 2.24 -4.74 -0.05
N GLU A 171 1.35 -5.24 -0.88
CA GLU A 171 1.37 -6.63 -1.32
C GLU A 171 2.13 -6.74 -2.65
N THR A 172 2.96 -7.76 -2.75
CA THR A 172 3.55 -8.17 -4.01
C THR A 172 3.39 -9.66 -4.20
N GLU A 173 3.13 -10.03 -5.45
CA GLU A 173 3.31 -11.39 -5.86
C GLU A 173 4.79 -11.77 -5.73
N PRO A 174 5.05 -13.03 -5.42
CA PRO A 174 6.40 -13.53 -5.41
C PRO A 174 7.04 -13.60 -6.81
N PRO A 175 8.38 -13.62 -6.90
CA PRO A 175 9.07 -13.94 -8.15
C PRO A 175 8.58 -15.27 -8.74
N ASN A 176 8.29 -15.26 -10.04
CA ASN A 176 7.77 -16.40 -10.81
C ASN A 176 6.39 -16.91 -10.36
N HIS A 177 5.53 -16.05 -9.81
CA HIS A 177 4.13 -16.37 -9.56
C HIS A 177 3.30 -16.52 -10.86
N GLY A 178 2.26 -17.35 -10.83
CA GLY A 178 1.35 -17.59 -11.95
C GLY A 178 1.68 -18.86 -12.77
N THR A 179 0.71 -19.26 -13.60
CA THR A 179 0.72 -20.54 -14.33
C THR A 179 1.30 -20.43 -15.75
N THR A 180 1.61 -19.21 -16.21
CA THR A 180 2.13 -18.96 -17.56
C THR A 180 3.49 -18.27 -17.50
N ALA A 181 4.33 -18.48 -18.51
CA ALA A 181 5.63 -17.79 -18.59
C ALA A 181 5.49 -16.25 -18.59
N SER A 182 4.41 -15.72 -19.17
CA SER A 182 4.12 -14.28 -19.21
C SER A 182 3.77 -13.71 -17.82
N SER A 183 2.90 -14.39 -17.06
CA SER A 183 2.55 -13.98 -15.70
C SER A 183 3.76 -14.07 -14.77
N GLN A 184 4.55 -15.14 -14.88
CA GLN A 184 5.77 -15.34 -14.10
C GLN A 184 6.83 -14.26 -14.38
N SER A 185 7.04 -13.91 -15.66
CA SER A 185 7.93 -12.82 -16.05
C SER A 185 7.48 -11.47 -15.48
N THR A 186 6.16 -11.21 -15.49
CA THR A 186 5.57 -9.99 -14.95
C THR A 186 5.77 -9.89 -13.44
N ALA A 187 5.46 -10.95 -12.70
CA ALA A 187 5.65 -11.02 -11.25
C ALA A 187 7.12 -10.82 -10.86
N THR A 188 8.05 -11.49 -11.55
CA THR A 188 9.49 -11.33 -11.34
C THR A 188 9.95 -9.90 -11.59
N LYS A 189 9.49 -9.28 -12.67
CA LYS A 189 9.85 -7.89 -12.99
C LYS A 189 9.30 -6.91 -11.96
N ARG A 190 8.08 -7.13 -11.45
CA ARG A 190 7.46 -6.34 -10.38
C ARG A 190 8.26 -6.43 -9.08
N ALA A 191 8.60 -7.65 -8.64
CA ALA A 191 9.44 -7.87 -7.47
C ALA A 191 10.82 -7.19 -7.62
N GLN A 192 11.46 -7.28 -8.78
CA GLN A 192 12.73 -6.60 -9.06
C GLN A 192 12.63 -5.07 -8.99
N ILE A 193 11.53 -4.48 -9.47
CA ILE A 193 11.30 -3.03 -9.40
C ILE A 193 11.17 -2.62 -7.93
N HIS A 194 10.38 -3.35 -7.14
CA HIS A 194 10.21 -3.09 -5.70
C HIS A 194 11.54 -3.26 -4.94
N ALA A 195 12.30 -4.32 -5.21
CA ALA A 195 13.62 -4.56 -4.61
C ALA A 195 14.59 -3.40 -4.91
N LYS A 196 14.66 -2.95 -6.17
CA LYS A 196 15.52 -1.80 -6.57
C LYS A 196 15.13 -0.48 -5.90
N SER A 197 13.89 -0.34 -5.47
CA SER A 197 13.41 0.82 -4.69
C SER A 197 13.74 0.74 -3.19
N GLY A 198 14.44 -0.32 -2.77
CA GLY A 198 14.79 -0.60 -1.38
C GLY A 198 13.67 -1.27 -0.59
N SER A 199 12.70 -1.89 -1.26
CA SER A 199 11.63 -2.65 -0.58
C SER A 199 12.15 -4.01 -0.13
N ARG A 200 11.68 -4.49 1.02
CA ARG A 200 12.10 -5.74 1.65
C ARG A 200 10.89 -6.59 2.02
N GLY A 201 11.06 -7.90 2.10
CA GLY A 201 9.98 -8.83 2.42
C GLY A 201 9.85 -9.02 3.92
N MET A 202 8.62 -9.00 4.43
CA MET A 202 8.28 -9.35 5.81
C MET A 202 7.76 -10.78 5.88
N MET A 203 8.58 -11.67 6.42
CA MET A 203 8.35 -13.12 6.42
C MET A 203 8.29 -13.68 7.83
N LEU A 204 7.89 -14.94 7.95
CA LEU A 204 7.99 -15.72 9.17
C LEU A 204 9.13 -16.72 9.04
N VAL A 205 9.85 -16.98 10.13
CA VAL A 205 10.86 -18.04 10.22
C VAL A 205 10.61 -18.91 11.45
N ASP A 206 10.74 -20.22 11.30
CA ASP A 206 10.66 -21.17 12.43
C ASP A 206 12.04 -21.46 13.05
N GLU A 207 12.06 -22.33 14.07
CA GLU A 207 13.28 -22.73 14.78
C GLU A 207 14.30 -23.47 13.88
N SER A 208 13.83 -24.10 12.79
CA SER A 208 14.68 -24.78 11.81
C SER A 208 15.30 -23.82 10.77
N GLY A 209 14.87 -22.55 10.77
CA GLY A 209 15.28 -21.55 9.78
C GLY A 209 14.45 -21.56 8.51
N GLN A 210 13.35 -22.33 8.45
CA GLN A 210 12.48 -22.36 7.29
C GLN A 210 11.61 -21.10 7.22
N LEU A 211 11.59 -20.46 6.06
CA LEU A 211 10.86 -19.22 5.80
C LEU A 211 9.48 -19.50 5.18
N CYS A 212 8.47 -18.74 5.61
CA CYS A 212 7.17 -18.70 4.95
C CYS A 212 6.54 -17.30 4.95
N SER A 213 5.57 -17.07 4.06
CA SER A 213 4.85 -15.80 4.00
C SER A 213 4.05 -15.56 5.28
N SER A 214 4.18 -14.35 5.82
CA SER A 214 3.40 -13.86 6.97
C SER A 214 1.96 -13.47 6.61
N HIS A 215 1.63 -13.41 5.32
CA HIS A 215 0.46 -12.69 4.84
C HIS A 215 -0.49 -13.56 4.00
N VAL A 216 -1.79 -13.29 4.17
CA VAL A 216 -2.90 -13.84 3.40
C VAL A 216 -3.87 -12.69 3.08
N GLN A 217 -4.11 -12.46 1.80
CA GLN A 217 -5.14 -11.54 1.32
C GLN A 217 -6.49 -12.26 1.36
N PRO A 218 -7.57 -11.64 1.89
CA PRO A 218 -8.90 -12.23 1.81
C PRO A 218 -9.41 -12.30 0.37
N GLY A 219 -10.33 -13.23 0.10
CA GLY A 219 -11.08 -13.22 -1.14
C GLY A 219 -11.90 -11.93 -1.27
N LEU A 220 -11.95 -11.33 -2.46
CA LEU A 220 -12.63 -10.05 -2.69
C LEU A 220 -14.15 -10.22 -2.82
N GLU A 221 -14.60 -11.32 -3.44
CA GLU A 221 -16.01 -11.64 -3.66
C GLU A 221 -16.49 -12.88 -2.89
N PHE A 222 -17.79 -13.16 -2.99
CA PHE A 222 -18.37 -14.37 -2.41
C PHE A 222 -17.76 -15.64 -3.01
N GLY A 223 -17.22 -16.50 -2.15
CA GLY A 223 -16.62 -17.78 -2.57
C GLY A 223 -15.20 -17.66 -3.11
N ASP A 224 -14.65 -16.44 -3.20
CA ASP A 224 -13.24 -16.26 -3.54
C ASP A 224 -12.35 -16.85 -2.46
N ARG A 225 -11.34 -17.61 -2.89
CA ARG A 225 -10.36 -18.19 -1.98
C ARG A 225 -9.35 -17.13 -1.53
N PRO A 226 -8.87 -17.17 -0.28
CA PRO A 226 -7.78 -16.31 0.16
C PRO A 226 -6.51 -16.54 -0.67
N ILE A 227 -5.74 -15.48 -0.89
CA ILE A 227 -4.53 -15.51 -1.71
C ILE A 227 -3.31 -15.29 -0.82
N THR A 228 -2.31 -16.15 -0.94
CA THR A 228 -1.03 -15.94 -0.23
C THR A 228 -0.12 -15.06 -1.06
N LEU A 229 0.15 -13.86 -0.56
CA LEU A 229 1.06 -12.88 -1.15
C LEU A 229 2.22 -12.60 -0.20
N THR A 230 3.18 -11.77 -0.63
CA THR A 230 4.24 -11.25 0.24
C THR A 230 3.87 -9.85 0.71
N TRP A 231 3.98 -9.59 2.00
CA TRP A 231 4.09 -8.22 2.49
C TRP A 231 5.47 -7.66 2.23
N ALA A 232 5.51 -6.63 1.38
CA ALA A 232 6.69 -5.83 1.15
C ALA A 232 6.60 -4.55 1.96
N ILE A 233 7.70 -4.23 2.64
CA ILE A 233 7.90 -2.97 3.36
C ILE A 233 8.82 -2.08 2.54
N ARG A 234 8.44 -0.81 2.38
CA ARG A 234 9.29 0.22 1.78
C ARG A 234 9.56 1.28 2.85
N PRO A 235 10.78 1.30 3.44
CA PRO A 235 11.11 2.25 4.50
C PRO A 235 10.80 3.70 4.13
N SER A 236 10.38 4.53 5.06
CA SER A 236 10.32 5.98 4.85
C SER A 236 11.73 6.54 4.69
N PRO A 237 12.00 7.51 3.80
CA PRO A 237 13.31 8.17 3.73
C PRO A 237 13.47 9.26 4.80
N ALA A 238 12.39 9.61 5.51
CA ALA A 238 12.40 10.64 6.52
C ALA A 238 13.37 10.25 7.66
N PRO A 239 14.24 11.16 8.11
CA PRO A 239 15.17 10.91 9.20
C PRO A 239 14.53 10.99 10.60
N GLN A 240 13.20 10.90 10.72
CA GLN A 240 12.51 11.04 12.02
C GLN A 240 12.99 9.93 12.96
N ASP A 241 13.74 10.32 13.99
CA ASP A 241 14.38 9.47 15.02
C ASP A 241 14.67 8.05 14.54
N SER A 242 15.71 7.92 13.73
CA SER A 242 16.20 6.68 13.13
C SER A 242 16.79 5.70 14.14
N SER A 243 16.16 5.49 15.30
CA SER A 243 16.09 4.14 15.84
C SER A 243 15.25 3.36 14.83
N HIS A 244 15.92 2.79 13.83
CA HIS A 244 15.33 1.95 12.80
C HIS A 244 14.22 1.09 13.41
N PHE A 245 12.98 1.26 12.94
CA PHE A 245 11.94 0.30 13.29
C PHE A 245 12.50 -1.10 12.99
N ARG A 246 12.34 -2.02 13.93
CA ARG A 246 12.79 -3.39 13.76
C ARG A 246 11.61 -4.24 13.36
N ILE A 247 11.78 -5.04 12.33
CA ILE A 247 10.83 -6.12 12.07
C ILE A 247 11.03 -7.19 13.15
N ASP A 248 10.13 -7.21 14.10
CA ASP A 248 10.01 -8.22 15.15
C ASP A 248 8.53 -8.60 15.39
N ASP A 249 8.29 -9.47 16.36
CA ASP A 249 6.98 -10.05 16.60
C ASP A 249 5.94 -9.01 17.06
N GLU A 250 6.38 -7.99 17.81
CA GLU A 250 5.47 -6.93 18.25
C GLU A 250 4.97 -6.10 17.07
N LEU A 251 5.88 -5.69 16.18
CA LEU A 251 5.50 -4.99 14.95
C LEU A 251 4.66 -5.87 14.04
N GLY A 252 5.06 -7.13 13.83
CA GLY A 252 4.36 -8.04 12.92
C GLY A 252 2.95 -8.40 13.36
N LEU A 253 2.75 -8.71 14.64
CA LEU A 253 1.41 -9.00 15.17
C LEU A 253 0.53 -7.74 15.22
N SER A 254 1.12 -6.56 15.45
CA SER A 254 0.41 -5.29 15.41
C SER A 254 -0.07 -4.94 13.99
N LEU A 255 0.80 -5.11 12.99
CA LEU A 255 0.44 -4.96 11.57
C LEU A 255 -0.65 -5.95 11.16
N LEU A 256 -0.52 -7.23 11.52
CA LEU A 256 -1.52 -8.26 11.26
C LEU A 256 -2.89 -7.85 11.77
N THR A 257 -2.95 -7.42 13.02
CA THR A 257 -4.20 -7.00 13.65
C THR A 257 -4.76 -5.74 12.98
N ALA A 258 -3.92 -4.74 12.70
CA ALA A 258 -4.36 -3.49 12.08
C ALA A 258 -4.85 -3.69 10.63
N TYR A 259 -4.18 -4.55 9.86
CA TYR A 259 -4.56 -4.90 8.49
C TYR A 259 -5.94 -5.55 8.42
N TYR A 260 -6.16 -6.65 9.15
CA TYR A 260 -7.47 -7.31 9.10
C TYR A 260 -8.58 -6.47 9.74
N ARG A 261 -8.25 -5.62 10.71
CA ARG A 261 -9.20 -4.61 11.21
C ARG A 261 -9.56 -3.62 10.10
N SER A 262 -8.60 -3.06 9.37
CA SER A 262 -8.89 -2.08 8.32
C SER A 262 -9.76 -2.67 7.22
N LEU A 263 -9.53 -3.93 6.83
CA LEU A 263 -10.37 -4.62 5.85
C LEU A 263 -11.84 -4.74 6.32
N ARG A 264 -12.10 -5.06 7.59
CA ARG A 264 -13.47 -5.05 8.13
C ARG A 264 -14.08 -3.65 8.09
N GLU A 265 -13.31 -2.65 8.50
CA GLU A 265 -13.74 -1.24 8.48
C GLU A 265 -13.97 -0.74 7.05
N GLU A 266 -13.27 -1.31 6.06
CA GLU A 266 -13.45 -1.05 4.64
C GLU A 266 -14.64 -1.80 4.02
N GLY A 267 -15.35 -2.63 4.80
CA GLY A 267 -16.56 -3.33 4.38
C GLY A 267 -16.32 -4.63 3.62
N PHE A 268 -15.10 -5.18 3.69
CA PHE A 268 -14.85 -6.53 3.17
C PHE A 268 -15.67 -7.56 3.95
N ARG A 269 -16.05 -8.65 3.28
CA ARG A 269 -16.91 -9.69 3.88
C ARG A 269 -16.21 -10.33 5.07
N GLU A 270 -16.88 -10.31 6.23
CA GLU A 270 -16.33 -10.87 7.48
C GLU A 270 -15.89 -12.32 7.32
N GLU A 271 -16.66 -13.16 6.62
CA GLU A 271 -16.33 -14.57 6.39
C GLU A 271 -14.97 -14.73 5.69
N ASN A 272 -14.69 -13.92 4.67
CA ASN A 272 -13.44 -13.96 3.92
C ASN A 272 -12.28 -13.39 4.74
N VAL A 273 -12.52 -12.28 5.46
CA VAL A 273 -11.52 -11.66 6.34
C VAL A 273 -11.13 -12.58 7.48
N ALA A 274 -12.11 -13.18 8.16
CA ALA A 274 -11.86 -14.10 9.26
C ALA A 274 -11.11 -15.35 8.81
N LEU A 275 -11.44 -15.92 7.64
CA LEU A 275 -10.71 -17.05 7.08
C LEU A 275 -9.23 -16.70 6.83
N ALA A 276 -8.96 -15.61 6.12
CA ALA A 276 -7.59 -15.16 5.84
C ALA A 276 -6.81 -14.83 7.13
N GLU A 277 -7.46 -14.16 8.08
CA GLU A 277 -6.88 -13.84 9.38
C GLU A 277 -6.51 -15.10 10.17
N ASN A 278 -7.39 -16.10 10.21
CA ASN A 278 -7.12 -17.36 10.91
C ASN A 278 -5.94 -18.10 10.29
N MET A 279 -5.85 -18.15 8.96
CA MET A 279 -4.71 -18.75 8.25
C MET A 279 -3.40 -18.02 8.61
N ALA A 280 -3.38 -16.69 8.54
CA ALA A 280 -2.19 -15.92 8.85
C ALA A 280 -1.78 -16.03 10.33
N ARG A 281 -2.75 -16.06 11.27
CA ARG A 281 -2.49 -16.30 12.70
C ARG A 281 -1.95 -17.70 12.96
N ALA A 282 -2.48 -18.72 12.29
CA ALA A 282 -1.98 -20.08 12.40
C ALA A 282 -0.50 -20.17 11.99
N ARG A 283 -0.11 -19.52 10.89
CA ARG A 283 1.29 -19.45 10.44
C ARG A 283 2.23 -18.84 11.46
N CYS A 284 1.78 -17.84 12.22
CA CYS A 284 2.58 -17.18 13.26
C CYS A 284 2.91 -18.10 14.45
N THR A 285 2.20 -19.22 14.64
CA THR A 285 2.45 -20.13 15.77
C THR A 285 3.82 -20.80 15.63
N GLY A 286 4.68 -20.63 16.64
CA GLY A 286 6.04 -21.19 16.65
C GLY A 286 6.99 -20.54 15.65
N ARG A 287 6.64 -19.37 15.11
CA ARG A 287 7.46 -18.61 14.16
C ARG A 287 7.63 -17.18 14.62
N ARG A 288 8.70 -16.54 14.15
CA ARG A 288 9.01 -15.13 14.42
C ARG A 288 9.07 -14.33 13.13
N PHE A 289 8.73 -13.06 13.20
CA PHE A 289 8.82 -12.16 12.06
C PHE A 289 10.28 -11.81 11.74
N VAL A 290 10.59 -11.78 10.45
CA VAL A 290 11.91 -11.40 9.92
C VAL A 290 11.79 -10.57 8.66
N GLU A 291 12.80 -9.74 8.44
CA GLU A 291 12.99 -9.02 7.20
C GLU A 291 13.99 -9.76 6.30
N ILE A 292 13.63 -9.98 5.04
CA ILE A 292 14.54 -10.54 4.03
C ILE A 292 14.59 -9.67 2.78
N ALA A 293 15.62 -9.85 1.96
CA ALA A 293 15.67 -9.20 0.65
C ALA A 293 14.53 -9.71 -0.23
N LEU A 294 13.86 -8.81 -0.96
CA LEU A 294 12.68 -9.17 -1.75
C LEU A 294 13.01 -10.11 -2.92
N ASP A 295 14.25 -10.05 -3.43
CA ASP A 295 14.78 -10.96 -4.46
C ASP A 295 15.22 -12.32 -3.92
N ALA A 296 15.29 -12.50 -2.60
CA ALA A 296 15.55 -13.79 -1.95
C ALA A 296 14.28 -14.63 -1.72
N ILE A 297 13.11 -14.09 -2.07
CA ILE A 297 11.81 -14.76 -1.92
C ILE A 297 11.64 -15.81 -3.01
N THR A 298 11.36 -17.06 -2.62
CA THR A 298 11.27 -18.22 -3.53
C THR A 298 9.93 -18.93 -3.48
N PRO A 299 9.47 -19.58 -4.59
CA PRO A 299 8.16 -20.23 -4.66
C PRO A 299 7.76 -21.10 -3.48
N ALA A 300 8.73 -21.79 -2.89
CA ALA A 300 8.54 -22.67 -1.74
C ALA A 300 8.07 -21.94 -0.46
N MET A 301 8.32 -20.63 -0.33
CA MET A 301 7.98 -19.85 0.87
C MET A 301 6.48 -19.52 0.97
N TYR A 302 5.66 -19.84 -0.03
CA TYR A 302 4.22 -19.52 -0.06
C TYR A 302 3.35 -20.62 -0.67
N GLN A 303 3.96 -21.73 -1.07
CA GLN A 303 3.25 -22.92 -1.52
C GLN A 303 2.99 -23.86 -0.35
N ASN A 304 1.82 -24.49 -0.34
CA ASN A 304 1.44 -25.53 0.64
C ASN A 304 1.59 -25.10 2.11
N LEU A 305 1.41 -23.81 2.39
CA LEU A 305 1.47 -23.30 3.77
C LEU A 305 0.26 -23.69 4.61
N GLU A 306 -0.82 -24.09 3.95
CA GLU A 306 -2.10 -24.39 4.56
C GLU A 306 -2.31 -25.90 4.64
N PRO A 307 -2.81 -26.42 5.77
CA PRO A 307 -3.28 -27.80 5.86
C PRO A 307 -4.26 -28.11 4.73
N ALA A 308 -4.19 -29.30 4.14
CA ALA A 308 -5.15 -29.72 3.11
C ALA A 308 -6.62 -29.66 3.60
N GLU A 309 -6.82 -29.68 4.92
CA GLU A 309 -8.11 -29.64 5.62
C GLU A 309 -8.66 -28.22 5.88
N SER A 310 -7.84 -27.17 5.71
CA SER A 310 -8.27 -25.77 5.88
C SER A 310 -8.77 -25.11 4.59
N LEU A 311 -8.87 -25.87 3.49
CA LEU A 311 -9.47 -25.44 2.24
C LEU A 311 -10.86 -26.07 2.09
N PRO A 312 -11.94 -25.28 1.94
CA PRO A 312 -13.25 -25.81 1.60
C PRO A 312 -13.30 -26.40 0.18
#